data_AF-A0A4V1XXG3-F1
#
_entry.id   AF-A0A4V1XXG3-F1
#
_cell.length_a   1.000
_cell.length_b   1.000
_cell.length_c   1.000
_cell.angle_alpha   90.00
_cell.angle_beta   90.00
_cell.angle_gamma   90.00
#
_symmetry.space_group_name_H-M   'P 1'
#
loop_
_entity.id
_entity.type
_entity.pdbx_description
1 polymer ?
#
loop_
_entity_poly.entity_id
_entity_poly.type
_entity_poly.pdbx_seq_one_letter_code
_entity_poly.pdbx_strand_id
1 'polypeptide(L)'
;MCTGTRDDLRSITEVKPDESELLVNPLFFTGLADRLPDEIAHVEIIPDETDTGDRLGPFRYAAIIHVSSQDTQLQIRQASQAEWVDFEKEGFDRPSLLKLVETSSASALIPVTNIPYRRLIHGQRILQLLQDGGEETTSTSGWISHARIVEDKHSLSVNDLVDLAKQTGRRVEVNWTLQSSQRGALTAVFYHDPPTQDKTRVLFQFPPKDHQGNTSIGMLCSQPRQQDMNEKVEVELLEMLRTRLSSYMIPRVIKILDRTPLNNNCKIDRRALEKDTQRKSRQSASISEGKTLSEPEERVRQVWGDALRIEPTTIGRNDRFFDIGGDSISAMKVVQEARKYGLAITVRDLCFLEVHEMAGRIPPPLT
;
A
#
# COMPACT_ATOMS: atom_id res chain seq x y z
N MET A 1 19.79 12.57 -3.61
CA MET A 1 19.36 13.42 -2.48
C MET A 1 17.85 13.60 -2.61
N CYS A 2 17.04 12.94 -1.78
CA CYS A 2 15.60 13.19 -1.73
C CYS A 2 15.36 14.30 -0.71
N THR A 3 14.86 15.45 -1.15
CA THR A 3 14.54 16.63 -0.33
C THR A 3 13.03 16.75 -0.11
N GLY A 4 12.36 15.65 0.17
CA GLY A 4 10.93 15.66 0.51
C GLY A 4 10.73 16.05 1.98
N THR A 5 9.76 16.92 2.25
CA THR A 5 9.38 17.21 3.64
C THR A 5 8.69 15.99 4.27
N ARG A 6 8.64 15.94 5.60
CA ARG A 6 7.99 14.84 6.34
C ARG A 6 6.50 14.72 5.98
N ASP A 7 5.85 15.83 5.67
CA ASP A 7 4.45 15.88 5.25
C ASP A 7 4.24 15.39 3.82
N ASP A 8 5.18 15.68 2.90
CA ASP A 8 5.14 15.11 1.55
C ASP A 8 5.21 13.57 1.60
N LEU A 9 6.09 13.02 2.43
CA LEU A 9 6.24 11.58 2.59
C LEU A 9 5.02 10.93 3.30
N ARG A 10 4.39 11.62 4.26
CA ARG A 10 3.12 11.18 4.85
C ARG A 10 1.98 11.17 3.85
N SER A 11 1.94 12.17 2.97
CA SER A 11 0.92 12.22 1.91
C SER A 11 1.04 11.03 0.95
N ILE A 12 2.28 10.58 0.67
CA ILE A 12 2.55 9.42 -0.19
C ILE A 12 2.17 8.10 0.48
N THR A 13 2.38 7.93 1.79
CA THR A 13 1.99 6.70 2.50
C THR A 13 0.48 6.55 2.70
N GLU A 14 -0.27 7.64 2.64
CA GLU A 14 -1.74 7.66 2.78
C GLU A 14 -2.47 7.52 1.43
N VAL A 15 -1.74 7.67 0.32
CA VAL A 15 -2.25 7.39 -1.03
C VAL A 15 -2.05 5.90 -1.29
N LYS A 16 -3.14 5.13 -1.34
CA LYS A 16 -3.10 3.75 -1.85
C LYS A 16 -2.61 3.84 -3.30
N PRO A 17 -1.41 3.33 -3.63
CA PRO A 17 -0.98 3.31 -5.02
C PRO A 17 -1.97 2.45 -5.81
N ASP A 18 -2.12 2.76 -7.09
CA ASP A 18 -2.79 1.89 -8.04
C ASP A 18 -1.91 0.63 -8.20
N GLU A 19 -2.13 -0.34 -7.31
CA GLU A 19 -1.40 -1.60 -7.30
C GLU A 19 -1.97 -2.47 -8.42
N SER A 20 -1.24 -2.62 -9.53
CA SER A 20 -1.64 -3.50 -10.63
C SER A 20 -1.33 -4.98 -10.35
N GLU A 21 -0.45 -5.25 -9.38
CA GLU A 21 0.04 -6.59 -9.04
C GLU A 21 -0.61 -7.13 -7.76
N LEU A 22 -0.81 -8.44 -7.73
CA LEU A 22 -1.29 -9.14 -6.54
C LEU A 22 -0.14 -9.29 -5.54
N LEU A 23 -0.24 -8.58 -4.42
CA LEU A 23 0.66 -8.73 -3.28
C LEU A 23 0.06 -9.75 -2.33
N VAL A 24 0.86 -10.72 -1.90
CA VAL A 24 0.42 -11.77 -0.98
C VAL A 24 1.29 -11.71 0.27
N ASN A 25 0.66 -11.63 1.43
CA ASN A 25 1.32 -11.72 2.71
C ASN A 25 1.74 -13.18 2.98
N PRO A 26 2.98 -13.45 3.46
CA PRO A 26 3.44 -14.80 3.81
C PRO A 26 2.50 -15.59 4.73
N LEU A 27 1.72 -14.90 5.58
CA LEU A 27 0.74 -15.50 6.46
C LEU A 27 -0.39 -16.22 5.72
N PHE A 28 -0.64 -15.84 4.46
CA PHE A 28 -1.55 -16.56 3.58
C PHE A 28 -1.08 -18.01 3.44
N PHE A 29 0.15 -18.23 3.01
CA PHE A 29 0.65 -19.57 2.75
C PHE A 29 0.80 -20.38 4.02
N THR A 30 1.34 -19.81 5.10
CA THR A 30 1.52 -20.56 6.36
C THR A 30 0.20 -20.96 7.00
N GLY A 31 -0.87 -20.18 6.79
CA GLY A 31 -2.21 -20.58 7.20
C GLY A 31 -2.85 -21.68 6.33
N LEU A 32 -2.21 -22.12 5.24
CA LEU A 32 -2.74 -23.23 4.44
C LEU A 32 -2.68 -24.57 5.20
N ALA A 33 -1.61 -24.81 5.97
CA ALA A 33 -1.49 -26.01 6.79
C ALA A 33 -2.62 -26.13 7.83
N ASP A 34 -3.07 -25.00 8.39
CA ASP A 34 -4.21 -24.96 9.33
C ASP A 34 -5.56 -25.16 8.62
N ARG A 35 -5.68 -24.71 7.37
CA ARG A 35 -6.93 -24.73 6.58
C ARG A 35 -7.16 -26.05 5.85
N LEU A 36 -6.09 -26.71 5.42
CA LEU A 36 -6.09 -27.95 4.65
C LEU A 36 -5.10 -28.97 5.28
N PRO A 37 -5.33 -29.39 6.54
CA PRO A 37 -4.39 -30.24 7.28
C PRO A 37 -4.22 -31.63 6.64
N ASP A 38 -5.24 -32.14 5.95
CA ASP A 38 -5.19 -33.45 5.29
C ASP A 38 -4.37 -33.41 3.98
N GLU A 39 -4.22 -32.24 3.37
CA GLU A 39 -3.54 -32.06 2.08
C GLU A 39 -2.14 -31.44 2.23
N ILE A 40 -1.90 -30.63 3.26
CA ILE A 40 -0.68 -29.84 3.41
C ILE A 40 0.04 -30.20 4.70
N ALA A 41 1.24 -30.75 4.55
CA ALA A 41 2.07 -31.20 5.66
C ALA A 41 2.92 -30.05 6.25
N HIS A 42 3.45 -29.17 5.39
CA HIS A 42 4.35 -28.10 5.82
C HIS A 42 4.44 -26.95 4.81
N VAL A 43 4.82 -25.75 5.28
CA VAL A 43 5.02 -24.58 4.44
C VAL A 43 6.27 -23.81 4.87
N GLU A 44 7.15 -23.52 3.92
CA GLU A 44 8.33 -22.68 4.10
C GLU A 44 8.15 -21.35 3.36
N ILE A 45 8.59 -20.23 3.97
CA ILE A 45 8.62 -18.91 3.32
C ILE A 45 10.06 -18.41 3.34
N ILE A 46 10.72 -18.49 2.19
CA ILE A 46 12.15 -18.20 2.07
C ILE A 46 12.32 -16.82 1.44
N PRO A 47 13.02 -15.87 2.08
CA PRO A 47 13.34 -14.58 1.48
C PRO A 47 14.10 -14.73 0.16
N ASP A 48 13.75 -13.92 -0.84
CA ASP A 48 14.49 -13.87 -2.10
C ASP A 48 15.77 -13.05 -1.92
N GLU A 49 16.90 -13.70 -2.11
CA GLU A 49 18.22 -13.06 -2.01
C GLU A 49 18.74 -12.49 -3.32
N THR A 50 18.07 -12.73 -4.44
CA THR A 50 18.55 -12.27 -5.75
C THR A 50 18.67 -10.75 -5.76
N ASP A 51 19.89 -10.26 -5.96
CA ASP A 51 20.15 -8.84 -6.12
C ASP A 51 19.94 -8.48 -7.58
N THR A 52 18.68 -8.28 -7.94
CA THR A 52 18.28 -7.90 -9.30
C THR A 52 18.38 -6.39 -9.53
N GLY A 53 18.78 -5.60 -8.52
CA GLY A 53 18.72 -4.14 -8.54
C GLY A 53 17.28 -3.57 -8.56
N ASP A 54 16.26 -4.44 -8.54
CA ASP A 54 14.85 -4.06 -8.49
C ASP A 54 14.48 -3.60 -7.07
N ARG A 55 13.71 -2.51 -6.98
CA ARG A 55 13.21 -1.95 -5.72
C ARG A 55 12.29 -2.92 -4.97
N LEU A 56 11.68 -3.87 -5.67
CA LEU A 56 10.80 -4.90 -5.09
C LEU A 56 11.55 -6.15 -4.62
N GLY A 57 12.80 -6.35 -5.04
CA GLY A 57 13.60 -7.53 -4.69
C GLY A 57 13.58 -7.87 -3.19
N PRO A 58 13.82 -6.91 -2.28
CA PRO A 58 13.79 -7.14 -0.82
C PRO A 58 12.47 -7.62 -0.24
N PHE A 59 11.35 -7.48 -0.96
CA PHE A 59 10.01 -7.86 -0.52
C PHE A 59 9.54 -9.19 -1.13
N ARG A 60 10.33 -9.78 -2.03
CA ARG A 60 10.01 -11.07 -2.67
C ARG A 60 10.39 -12.24 -1.78
N TYR A 61 9.68 -13.34 -1.97
CA TYR A 61 9.92 -14.58 -1.27
C TYR A 61 9.45 -15.77 -2.10
N ALA A 62 10.04 -16.93 -1.83
CA ALA A 62 9.57 -18.22 -2.32
C ALA A 62 8.70 -18.88 -1.25
N ALA A 63 7.47 -19.28 -1.60
CA ALA A 63 6.62 -20.11 -0.76
C ALA A 63 6.73 -21.57 -1.24
N ILE A 64 7.25 -22.45 -0.41
CA ILE A 64 7.35 -23.89 -0.69
C ILE A 64 6.27 -24.60 0.12
N ILE A 65 5.37 -25.29 -0.58
CA ILE A 65 4.25 -26.02 0.03
C ILE A 65 4.54 -27.52 -0.09
N HIS A 66 4.67 -28.18 1.05
CA HIS A 66 4.84 -29.62 1.12
C HIS A 66 3.48 -30.28 1.27
N VAL A 67 3.10 -31.08 0.28
CA VAL A 67 1.83 -31.81 0.24
C VAL A 67 1.94 -33.09 1.06
N SER A 68 0.92 -33.38 1.86
CA SER A 68 0.79 -34.62 2.62
C SER A 68 0.68 -35.81 1.67
N SER A 69 1.59 -36.78 1.78
CA SER A 69 1.56 -38.03 1.01
C SER A 69 1.95 -39.20 1.91
N GLN A 70 1.37 -40.37 1.64
CA GLN A 70 1.54 -41.58 2.45
C GLN A 70 2.99 -42.07 2.49
N ASP A 71 3.82 -41.71 1.49
CA ASP A 71 5.21 -42.14 1.36
C ASP A 71 6.25 -41.11 1.88
N THR A 72 5.85 -39.87 2.18
CA THR A 72 6.79 -38.81 2.57
C THR A 72 6.70 -38.50 4.06
N GLN A 73 7.60 -39.09 4.86
CA GLN A 73 7.82 -38.65 6.24
C GLN A 73 8.75 -37.44 6.27
N LEU A 74 8.19 -36.26 6.51
CA LEU A 74 8.96 -35.04 6.73
C LEU A 74 9.45 -34.99 8.18
N GLN A 75 10.76 -34.80 8.37
CA GLN A 75 11.33 -34.56 9.71
C GLN A 75 11.19 -33.08 10.08
N ILE A 76 10.01 -32.69 10.57
CA ILE A 76 9.73 -31.34 11.04
C ILE A 76 10.11 -31.24 12.53
N ARG A 77 11.07 -30.40 12.85
CA ARG A 77 11.47 -30.07 14.23
C ARG A 77 10.75 -28.81 14.70
N GLN A 78 10.39 -28.77 15.96
CA GLN A 78 9.77 -27.62 16.59
C GLN A 78 10.59 -27.22 17.80
N ALA A 79 10.96 -25.94 17.88
CA ALA A 79 11.55 -25.36 19.09
C ALA A 79 10.45 -24.99 20.08
N SER A 80 10.71 -25.13 21.38
CA SER A 80 9.74 -24.73 22.38
C SER A 80 9.59 -23.21 22.42
N GLN A 81 8.40 -22.68 22.74
CA GLN A 81 8.16 -21.23 22.67
C GLN A 81 9.06 -20.42 23.63
N ALA A 82 9.52 -21.05 24.72
CA ALA A 82 10.42 -20.45 25.71
C ALA A 82 11.90 -20.41 25.27
N GLU A 83 12.27 -21.11 24.18
CA GLU A 83 13.62 -21.13 23.64
C GLU A 83 13.89 -19.98 22.65
N TRP A 84 12.84 -19.32 22.15
CA TRP A 84 12.98 -18.24 21.17
C TRP A 84 13.60 -17.00 21.80
N VAL A 85 14.71 -16.57 21.20
CA VAL A 85 15.40 -15.33 21.59
C VAL A 85 15.00 -14.23 20.61
N ASP A 86 14.63 -13.06 21.12
CA ASP A 86 14.28 -11.89 20.31
C ASP A 86 15.52 -11.03 20.09
N PHE A 87 15.95 -10.90 18.83
CA PHE A 87 17.20 -10.23 18.46
C PHE A 87 17.21 -8.74 18.82
N GLU A 88 16.12 -8.01 18.56
CA GLU A 88 16.06 -6.57 18.88
C GLU A 88 15.90 -6.35 20.39
N LYS A 89 15.09 -7.15 21.06
CA LYS A 89 14.84 -7.00 22.50
C LYS A 89 16.10 -7.24 23.34
N GLU A 90 16.91 -8.23 22.95
CA GLU A 90 18.19 -8.51 23.60
C GLU A 90 19.31 -7.56 23.13
N GLY A 91 19.02 -6.66 22.17
CA GLY A 91 19.98 -5.69 21.65
C GLY A 91 21.16 -6.33 20.92
N PHE A 92 20.91 -7.46 20.24
CA PHE A 92 21.97 -8.18 19.56
C PHE A 92 22.51 -7.43 18.34
N ASP A 93 23.75 -7.79 18.01
CA ASP A 93 24.45 -7.47 16.78
C ASP A 93 25.10 -8.75 16.24
N ARG A 94 25.75 -8.69 15.07
CA ARG A 94 26.42 -9.86 14.48
C ARG A 94 27.40 -10.54 15.47
N PRO A 95 28.32 -9.81 16.13
CA PRO A 95 29.25 -10.42 17.09
C PRO A 95 28.57 -11.05 18.31
N SER A 96 27.55 -10.39 18.88
CA SER A 96 26.84 -10.92 20.05
C SER A 96 26.06 -12.19 19.70
N LEU A 97 25.45 -12.22 18.52
CA LEU A 97 24.79 -13.42 18.02
C LEU A 97 25.79 -14.56 17.78
N LEU A 98 26.97 -14.28 17.21
CA LEU A 98 28.03 -15.28 17.05
C LEU A 98 28.39 -15.91 18.39
N LYS A 99 28.64 -15.07 19.41
CA LYS A 99 29.00 -15.50 20.75
C LYS A 99 27.91 -16.37 21.39
N LEU A 100 26.64 -16.02 21.20
CA LEU A 100 25.51 -16.83 21.67
C LEU A 100 25.52 -18.22 21.03
N VAL A 101 25.74 -18.29 19.71
CA VAL A 101 25.78 -19.53 18.94
C VAL A 101 26.97 -20.42 19.33
N GLU A 102 28.13 -19.81 19.61
CA GLU A 102 29.34 -20.49 20.08
C GLU A 102 29.23 -21.03 21.51
N THR A 103 28.63 -20.24 22.42
CA THR A 103 28.51 -20.60 23.85
C THR A 103 27.46 -21.70 24.08
N SER A 104 26.50 -21.80 23.17
CA SER A 104 25.42 -22.78 23.23
C SER A 104 25.91 -24.20 22.93
N SER A 105 25.34 -25.19 23.63
CA SER A 105 25.74 -26.59 23.49
C SER A 105 25.64 -27.10 22.05
N ALA A 106 26.54 -28.00 21.65
CA ALA A 106 26.65 -28.57 20.30
C ALA A 106 25.44 -29.44 19.85
N SER A 107 24.43 -29.62 20.68
CA SER A 107 23.17 -30.29 20.32
C SER A 107 21.95 -29.40 20.49
N ALA A 108 22.12 -28.17 20.97
CA ALA A 108 21.03 -27.25 21.20
C ALA A 108 20.58 -26.59 19.89
N LEU A 109 19.27 -26.57 19.67
CA LEU A 109 18.62 -25.67 18.72
C LEU A 109 18.71 -24.25 19.27
N ILE A 110 19.03 -23.28 18.40
CA ILE A 110 19.10 -21.87 18.78
C ILE A 110 18.14 -21.11 17.87
N PRO A 111 16.89 -20.96 18.30
CA PRO A 111 15.87 -20.27 17.55
C PRO A 111 15.89 -18.76 17.87
N VAL A 112 16.03 -17.92 16.85
CA VAL A 112 16.15 -16.47 16.97
C VAL A 112 15.08 -15.79 16.12
N THR A 113 14.28 -14.93 16.74
CA THR A 113 13.23 -14.12 16.09
C THR A 113 13.66 -12.66 15.94
N ASN A 114 12.85 -11.90 15.20
CA ASN A 114 12.96 -10.45 15.08
C ASN A 114 14.32 -9.93 14.61
N ILE A 115 15.00 -10.63 13.70
CA ILE A 115 16.28 -10.19 13.18
C ILE A 115 16.04 -9.09 12.13
N PRO A 116 16.50 -7.84 12.33
CA PRO A 116 16.25 -6.77 11.36
C PRO A 116 16.90 -7.07 10.02
N TYR A 117 16.09 -7.09 8.95
CA TYR A 117 16.61 -7.42 7.62
C TYR A 117 17.31 -6.21 6.99
N ARG A 118 18.60 -6.35 6.70
CA ARG A 118 19.43 -5.23 6.18
C ARG A 118 18.84 -4.53 4.97
N ARG A 119 18.19 -5.25 4.05
CA ARG A 119 17.60 -4.64 2.85
C ARG A 119 16.32 -3.82 3.12
N LEU A 120 15.64 -4.06 4.24
CA LEU A 120 14.36 -3.41 4.57
C LEU A 120 14.44 -2.42 5.74
N ILE A 121 15.44 -2.54 6.61
CA ILE A 121 15.52 -1.79 7.87
C ILE A 121 15.48 -0.28 7.69
N HIS A 122 16.13 0.25 6.62
CA HIS A 122 16.10 1.68 6.30
C HIS A 122 14.68 2.18 6.06
N GLY A 123 13.93 1.50 5.18
CA GLY A 123 12.55 1.87 4.86
C GLY A 123 11.61 1.71 6.06
N GLN A 124 11.75 0.61 6.80
CA GLN A 124 10.98 0.37 8.03
C GLN A 124 11.21 1.47 9.07
N ARG A 125 12.46 1.90 9.28
CA ARG A 125 12.78 2.94 10.26
C ARG A 125 12.24 4.29 9.85
N ILE A 126 12.32 4.64 8.56
CA ILE A 126 11.67 5.84 8.04
C ILE A 126 10.16 5.79 8.30
N LEU A 127 9.50 4.66 8.02
CA LEU A 127 8.07 4.51 8.27
C LEU A 127 7.71 4.63 9.76
N GLN A 128 8.50 4.05 10.66
CA GLN A 128 8.33 4.23 12.10
C GLN A 128 8.48 5.69 12.51
N LEU A 129 9.54 6.37 12.07
CA LEU A 129 9.75 7.80 12.34
C LEU A 129 8.59 8.64 11.80
N LEU A 130 8.04 8.33 10.62
CA LEU A 130 6.87 9.05 10.09
C LEU A 130 5.62 8.84 10.97
N GLN A 131 5.44 7.65 11.53
CA GLN A 131 4.31 7.30 12.40
C GLN A 131 4.43 7.89 13.82
N ASP A 132 5.64 7.87 14.41
CA ASP A 132 5.87 8.23 15.82
C ASP A 132 5.80 9.74 16.11
N GLY A 133 5.59 10.59 15.09
CA GLY A 133 5.18 11.97 15.30
C GLY A 133 6.12 12.87 16.13
N GLY A 134 7.41 12.52 16.28
CA GLY A 134 8.37 13.33 17.05
C GLY A 134 8.40 14.82 16.66
N GLU A 135 8.46 15.67 17.68
CA GLU A 135 8.41 17.15 17.63
C GLU A 135 9.32 17.75 16.56
N GLU A 136 8.81 18.81 15.92
CA GLU A 136 9.52 19.69 15.00
C GLU A 136 10.74 20.34 15.67
N THR A 137 11.84 19.60 15.79
CA THR A 137 13.12 20.18 16.18
C THR A 137 14.17 19.86 15.12
N THR A 138 14.46 20.94 14.38
CA THR A 138 15.72 21.29 13.70
C THR A 138 16.15 20.47 12.46
N SER A 139 16.27 21.22 11.36
CA SER A 139 16.87 20.87 10.06
C SER A 139 16.22 19.73 9.28
N THR A 140 15.44 20.15 8.27
CA THR A 140 14.74 19.38 7.22
C THR A 140 15.60 18.37 6.45
N SER A 141 16.92 18.32 6.67
CA SER A 141 17.89 17.45 6.00
C SER A 141 18.60 16.43 6.90
N GLY A 142 18.43 16.48 8.23
CA GLY A 142 19.21 15.67 9.18
C GLY A 142 18.58 14.34 9.60
N TRP A 143 17.26 14.21 9.57
CA TRP A 143 16.57 13.03 10.13
C TRP A 143 16.74 11.77 9.27
N ILE A 144 16.80 11.91 7.93
CA ILE A 144 17.06 10.80 6.99
C ILE A 144 18.50 10.29 7.15
N SER A 145 19.46 11.17 7.41
CA SER A 145 20.86 10.77 7.64
C SER A 145 21.07 10.16 9.03
N HIS A 146 20.32 10.57 10.05
CA HIS A 146 20.33 9.90 11.36
C HIS A 146 19.75 8.49 11.30
N ALA A 147 18.74 8.24 10.45
CA ALA A 147 18.28 6.87 10.18
C ALA A 147 19.45 6.00 9.67
N ARG A 148 20.21 6.49 8.68
CA ARG A 148 21.33 5.76 8.05
C ARG A 148 22.45 5.29 8.98
N ILE A 149 22.74 6.02 10.06
CA ILE A 149 23.92 5.76 10.89
C ILE A 149 23.69 4.64 11.91
N VAL A 150 22.43 4.38 12.30
CA VAL A 150 22.06 3.31 13.24
C VAL A 150 21.87 1.95 12.52
N GLU A 151 21.79 1.95 11.18
CA GLU A 151 21.29 0.86 10.33
C GLU A 151 22.22 -0.36 10.17
N ASP A 152 23.53 -0.19 10.16
CA ASP A 152 24.45 -1.28 9.79
C ASP A 152 24.84 -2.20 10.96
N LYS A 153 24.78 -1.71 12.20
CA LYS A 153 25.27 -2.48 13.37
C LYS A 153 24.29 -3.52 13.87
N HIS A 154 22.98 -3.27 13.74
CA HIS A 154 21.92 -4.11 14.29
C HIS A 154 21.05 -4.77 13.20
N SER A 155 21.54 -4.84 11.96
CA SER A 155 20.84 -5.52 10.86
C SER A 155 21.69 -6.59 10.19
N LEU A 156 21.04 -7.69 9.80
CA LEU A 156 21.69 -8.84 9.18
C LEU A 156 21.07 -9.14 7.81
N SER A 157 21.92 -9.61 6.90
CA SER A 157 21.48 -10.30 5.68
C SER A 157 21.42 -11.81 5.93
N VAL A 158 20.73 -12.53 5.05
CA VAL A 158 20.68 -14.00 5.12
C VAL A 158 22.09 -14.61 4.94
N ASN A 159 22.91 -14.05 4.04
CA ASN A 159 24.32 -14.42 3.91
C ASN A 159 25.11 -14.25 5.22
N ASP A 160 24.86 -13.19 5.99
CA ASP A 160 25.52 -13.01 7.29
C ASP A 160 25.15 -14.14 8.26
N LEU A 161 23.88 -14.56 8.29
CA LEU A 161 23.41 -15.67 9.11
C LEU A 161 24.03 -17.00 8.67
N VAL A 162 24.10 -17.24 7.36
CA VAL A 162 24.74 -18.43 6.78
C VAL A 162 26.23 -18.48 7.11
N ASP A 163 26.92 -17.35 7.05
CA ASP A 163 28.34 -17.26 7.40
C ASP A 163 28.57 -17.48 8.90
N LEU A 164 27.71 -16.93 9.77
CA LEU A 164 27.74 -17.20 11.21
C LEU A 164 27.56 -18.69 11.51
N ALA A 165 26.62 -19.35 10.82
CA ALA A 165 26.40 -20.78 10.96
C ALA A 165 27.64 -21.59 10.53
N LYS A 166 28.24 -21.25 9.38
CA LYS A 166 29.47 -21.90 8.88
C LYS A 166 30.63 -21.76 9.86
N GLN A 167 30.84 -20.58 10.44
CA GLN A 167 31.91 -20.31 11.41
C GLN A 167 31.81 -21.17 12.67
N THR A 168 30.59 -21.51 13.07
CA THR A 168 30.29 -22.29 14.28
C THR A 168 30.07 -23.79 14.00
N GLY A 169 30.29 -24.24 12.76
CA GLY A 169 30.04 -25.63 12.35
C GLY A 169 28.56 -26.04 12.43
N ARG A 170 27.66 -25.06 12.32
CA ARG A 170 26.20 -25.22 12.34
C ARG A 170 25.60 -24.97 10.96
N ARG A 171 24.34 -25.36 10.80
CA ARG A 171 23.45 -24.92 9.71
C ARG A 171 22.46 -23.90 10.25
N VAL A 172 21.86 -23.15 9.33
CA VAL A 172 20.79 -22.20 9.62
C VAL A 172 19.67 -22.37 8.63
N GLU A 173 18.44 -22.47 9.12
CA GLU A 173 17.25 -22.25 8.30
C GLU A 173 16.73 -20.85 8.57
N VAL A 174 16.44 -20.09 7.51
CA VAL A 174 15.95 -18.72 7.60
C VAL A 174 14.57 -18.63 6.97
N ASN A 175 13.68 -17.92 7.65
CA ASN A 175 12.31 -17.69 7.23
C ASN A 175 11.95 -16.22 7.49
N TRP A 176 10.95 -15.70 6.79
CA TRP A 176 10.38 -14.41 7.16
C TRP A 176 9.72 -14.50 8.54
N THR A 177 9.86 -13.46 9.36
CA THR A 177 9.08 -13.40 10.59
C THR A 177 7.59 -13.25 10.26
N LEU A 178 6.80 -14.14 10.83
CA LEU A 178 5.35 -14.23 10.65
C LEU A 178 4.56 -13.37 11.66
N GLN A 179 5.25 -12.57 12.47
CA GLN A 179 4.63 -11.61 13.37
C GLN A 179 4.48 -10.26 12.66
N SER A 180 3.23 -9.82 12.51
CA SER A 180 2.87 -8.53 11.90
C SER A 180 3.50 -7.33 12.62
N SER A 181 3.75 -7.46 13.92
CA SER A 181 4.41 -6.48 14.77
C SER A 181 5.86 -6.20 14.37
N GLN A 182 6.53 -7.18 13.76
CA GLN A 182 7.97 -7.17 13.44
C GLN A 182 8.27 -6.76 11.98
N ARG A 183 7.25 -6.33 11.23
CA ARG A 183 7.32 -5.50 10.00
C ARG A 183 8.33 -5.89 8.91
N GLY A 184 8.68 -7.17 8.76
CA GLY A 184 9.68 -7.63 7.77
C GLY A 184 11.07 -7.85 8.38
N ALA A 185 11.11 -8.31 9.62
CA ALA A 185 12.26 -8.98 10.20
C ALA A 185 12.40 -10.42 9.66
N LEU A 186 13.58 -11.01 9.86
CA LEU A 186 13.88 -12.41 9.62
C LEU A 186 13.78 -13.21 10.91
N THR A 187 13.48 -14.49 10.77
CA THR A 187 13.58 -15.49 11.84
C THR A 187 14.55 -16.57 11.39
N ALA A 188 15.44 -17.00 12.27
CA ALA A 188 16.48 -17.97 11.95
C ALA A 188 16.57 -19.05 13.03
N VAL A 189 16.79 -20.29 12.63
CA VAL A 189 17.06 -21.39 13.56
C VAL A 189 18.43 -21.97 13.25
N PHE A 190 19.36 -21.84 14.20
CA PHE A 190 20.68 -22.47 14.10
C PHE A 190 20.64 -23.86 14.72
N TYR A 191 21.17 -24.85 14.00
CA TYR A 191 21.14 -26.24 14.42
C TYR A 191 22.37 -26.99 13.92
N HIS A 192 22.67 -28.13 14.55
CA HIS A 192 23.65 -29.07 14.02
C HIS A 192 22.94 -30.15 13.21
N ASP A 193 23.55 -30.52 12.08
CA ASP A 193 23.09 -31.63 11.26
C ASP A 193 23.28 -32.92 12.06
N PRO A 194 22.23 -33.72 12.34
CA PRO A 194 22.44 -35.04 12.91
C PRO A 194 23.31 -35.88 11.95
N PRO A 195 24.22 -36.72 12.46
CA PRO A 195 24.95 -37.68 11.63
C PRO A 195 24.02 -38.84 11.27
N THR A 196 22.97 -38.58 10.50
CA THR A 196 22.06 -39.61 9.99
C THR A 196 22.41 -39.90 8.53
N GLN A 197 22.58 -41.19 8.22
CA GLN A 197 22.90 -41.70 6.87
C GLN A 197 21.80 -41.40 5.84
N ASP A 198 20.61 -41.00 6.30
CA ASP A 198 19.51 -40.56 5.46
C ASP A 198 19.67 -39.09 5.07
N LYS A 199 19.75 -38.83 3.76
CA LYS A 199 19.88 -37.50 3.15
C LYS A 199 18.62 -36.64 3.26
N THR A 200 17.73 -36.91 4.21
CA THR A 200 16.46 -36.19 4.37
C THR A 200 16.73 -34.84 5.05
N ARG A 201 16.42 -33.74 4.35
CA ARG A 201 16.52 -32.36 4.89
C ARG A 201 15.62 -32.22 6.11
N VAL A 202 16.18 -31.69 7.19
CA VAL A 202 15.43 -31.35 8.41
C VAL A 202 14.66 -30.06 8.17
N LEU A 203 13.37 -30.04 8.48
CA LEU A 203 12.51 -28.87 8.38
C LEU A 203 12.21 -28.30 9.78
N PHE A 204 11.83 -27.04 9.85
CA PHE A 204 11.53 -26.38 11.13
C PHE A 204 10.16 -25.72 11.10
N GLN A 205 9.40 -25.93 12.17
CA GLN A 205 8.21 -25.15 12.43
C GLN A 205 8.59 -23.86 13.15
N PHE A 206 8.44 -22.75 12.44
CA PHE A 206 8.62 -21.40 12.97
C PHE A 206 7.43 -21.00 13.85
N PRO A 207 7.60 -20.08 14.81
CA PRO A 207 6.62 -19.86 15.85
C PRO A 207 5.34 -19.25 15.23
N PRO A 208 4.16 -19.68 15.70
CA PRO A 208 2.90 -19.15 15.19
C PRO A 208 2.65 -17.70 15.64
N LYS A 209 1.71 -17.07 14.93
CA LYS A 209 1.48 -15.63 14.70
C LYS A 209 1.02 -14.87 15.98
N ASP A 210 1.35 -13.58 16.06
CA ASP A 210 0.81 -12.64 17.09
C ASP A 210 -0.70 -12.38 16.97
N HIS A 211 -1.29 -12.69 15.82
CA HIS A 211 -2.71 -12.46 15.59
C HIS A 211 -3.48 -13.78 15.70
N GLN A 212 -4.26 -13.86 16.77
CA GLN A 212 -5.30 -14.86 17.03
C GLN A 212 -6.10 -15.16 15.75
N GLY A 213 -5.85 -16.31 15.13
CA GLY A 213 -6.79 -17.21 14.44
C GLY A 213 -7.83 -16.68 13.44
N ASN A 214 -7.89 -15.38 13.12
CA ASN A 214 -8.99 -14.81 12.35
C ASN A 214 -8.52 -13.72 11.37
N THR A 215 -7.48 -14.03 10.60
CA THR A 215 -7.11 -13.18 9.46
C THR A 215 -7.85 -13.68 8.23
N SER A 216 -8.95 -12.99 7.90
CA SER A 216 -9.66 -13.24 6.64
C SER A 216 -8.70 -13.12 5.45
N ILE A 217 -8.86 -13.98 4.43
CA ILE A 217 -7.98 -14.01 3.24
C ILE A 217 -7.89 -12.61 2.58
N GLY A 218 -8.97 -11.84 2.61
CA GLY A 218 -9.00 -10.48 2.08
C GLY A 218 -8.09 -9.46 2.78
N MET A 219 -7.59 -9.77 3.98
CA MET A 219 -6.58 -8.95 4.68
C MET A 219 -5.14 -9.39 4.38
N LEU A 220 -4.96 -10.59 3.81
CA LEU A 220 -3.65 -11.17 3.53
C LEU A 220 -3.20 -10.96 2.07
N CYS A 221 -4.11 -10.57 1.18
CA CYS A 221 -3.79 -10.29 -0.21
C CYS A 221 -4.23 -8.88 -0.58
N SER A 222 -3.46 -8.17 -1.40
CA SER A 222 -3.93 -6.95 -2.04
C SER A 222 -5.05 -7.28 -3.03
N GLN A 223 -5.79 -6.25 -3.44
CA GLN A 223 -6.89 -6.39 -4.39
C GLN A 223 -6.65 -5.42 -5.56
N PRO A 224 -5.77 -5.78 -6.51
CA PRO A 224 -5.28 -4.86 -7.53
C PRO A 224 -6.41 -4.28 -8.41
N ARG A 225 -7.47 -5.06 -8.65
CA ARG A 225 -8.62 -4.64 -9.46
C ARG A 225 -9.76 -4.04 -8.65
N GLN A 226 -9.59 -3.85 -7.34
CA GLN A 226 -10.65 -3.33 -6.49
C GLN A 226 -10.99 -1.89 -6.87
N GLN A 227 -9.99 -1.09 -7.25
CA GLN A 227 -10.22 0.28 -7.68
C GLN A 227 -11.00 0.34 -8.99
N ASP A 228 -10.58 -0.39 -10.03
CA ASP A 228 -11.33 -0.54 -11.29
C ASP A 228 -12.78 -0.97 -11.06
N MET A 229 -12.98 -1.95 -10.18
CA MET A 229 -14.30 -2.47 -9.88
C MET A 229 -15.13 -1.44 -9.12
N ASN A 230 -14.55 -0.74 -8.15
CA ASN A 230 -15.20 0.34 -7.43
C ASN A 230 -15.61 1.47 -8.38
N GLU A 231 -14.73 1.89 -9.29
CA GLU A 231 -15.03 2.94 -10.29
C GLU A 231 -16.17 2.52 -11.23
N LYS A 232 -16.17 1.28 -11.70
CA LYS A 232 -17.28 0.73 -12.50
C LYS A 232 -18.61 0.75 -11.73
N VAL A 233 -18.59 0.34 -10.46
CA VAL A 233 -19.77 0.36 -9.60
C VAL A 233 -20.24 1.79 -9.33
N GLU A 234 -19.33 2.75 -9.12
CA GLU A 234 -19.65 4.17 -8.95
C GLU A 234 -20.40 4.72 -10.18
N VAL A 235 -19.91 4.42 -11.39
CA VAL A 235 -20.54 4.84 -12.65
C VAL A 235 -21.88 4.16 -12.87
N GLU A 236 -21.95 2.83 -12.72
CA GLU A 236 -23.19 2.06 -12.91
C GLU A 236 -24.29 2.53 -11.94
N LEU A 237 -23.93 2.78 -10.68
CA LEU A 237 -24.87 3.27 -9.68
C LEU A 237 -25.37 4.68 -10.02
N LEU A 238 -24.51 5.58 -10.51
CA LEU A 238 -24.92 6.91 -10.96
C LEU A 238 -25.91 6.83 -12.13
N GLU A 239 -25.66 5.98 -13.12
CA GLU A 239 -26.58 5.76 -14.24
C GLU A 239 -27.92 5.18 -13.78
N MET A 240 -27.89 4.20 -12.87
CA MET A 240 -29.11 3.66 -12.27
C MET A 240 -29.92 4.74 -11.54
N LEU A 241 -29.28 5.63 -10.79
CA LEU A 241 -29.95 6.73 -10.10
C LEU A 241 -30.55 7.75 -11.09
N ARG A 242 -29.86 8.05 -12.19
CA ARG A 242 -30.36 8.93 -13.28
C ARG A 242 -31.66 8.43 -13.89
N THR A 243 -31.84 7.11 -14.00
CA THR A 243 -33.08 6.54 -14.55
C THR A 243 -34.25 6.52 -13.56
N ARG A 244 -34.00 6.65 -12.25
CA ARG A 244 -35.03 6.47 -11.20
C ARG A 244 -35.34 7.74 -10.40
N LEU A 245 -34.43 8.71 -10.36
CA LEU A 245 -34.56 9.92 -9.55
C LEU A 245 -34.54 11.18 -10.41
N SER A 246 -35.18 12.24 -9.93
CA SER A 246 -35.07 13.58 -10.50
C SER A 246 -33.64 14.13 -10.36
N SER A 247 -33.20 14.96 -11.31
CA SER A 247 -31.82 15.46 -11.41
C SER A 247 -31.23 16.06 -10.13
N TYR A 248 -32.05 16.76 -9.33
CA TYR A 248 -31.60 17.40 -8.08
C TYR A 248 -31.37 16.42 -6.90
N MET A 249 -31.82 15.17 -7.01
CA MET A 249 -31.60 14.12 -6.01
C MET A 249 -30.38 13.25 -6.32
N ILE A 250 -29.78 13.42 -7.50
CA ILE A 250 -28.67 12.61 -7.95
C ILE A 250 -27.38 13.16 -7.31
N PRO A 251 -26.62 12.33 -6.56
CA PRO A 251 -25.38 12.77 -5.97
C PRO A 251 -24.36 13.09 -7.07
N ARG A 252 -23.56 14.15 -6.86
CA ARG A 252 -22.50 14.55 -7.80
C ARG A 252 -21.36 13.52 -7.86
N VAL A 253 -21.07 12.89 -6.74
CA VAL A 253 -20.00 11.92 -6.58
C VAL A 253 -20.50 10.78 -5.71
N ILE A 254 -20.23 9.56 -6.15
CA ILE A 254 -20.35 8.34 -5.34
C ILE A 254 -18.94 7.85 -5.10
N LYS A 255 -18.62 7.44 -3.87
CA LYS A 255 -17.33 6.83 -3.53
C LYS A 255 -17.53 5.54 -2.75
N ILE A 256 -16.86 4.48 -3.18
CA ILE A 256 -16.80 3.23 -2.44
C ILE A 256 -15.71 3.32 -1.35
N LEU A 257 -16.07 2.82 -0.16
CA LEU A 257 -15.20 2.80 1.02
C LEU A 257 -15.11 1.38 1.55
N ASP A 258 -13.90 0.98 1.97
CA ASP A 258 -13.66 -0.33 2.59
C ASP A 258 -14.40 -0.46 3.93
N ARG A 259 -14.57 0.66 4.65
CA ARG A 259 -15.34 0.76 5.89
C ARG A 259 -15.88 2.16 6.09
N THR A 260 -17.02 2.27 6.78
CA THR A 260 -17.56 3.57 7.19
C THR A 260 -16.77 4.12 8.37
N PRO A 261 -16.20 5.34 8.31
CA PRO A 261 -15.50 5.92 9.44
C PRO A 261 -16.50 6.24 10.57
N LEU A 262 -16.22 5.74 11.76
CA LEU A 262 -17.04 5.96 12.95
C LEU A 262 -16.24 6.75 13.99
N ASN A 263 -16.92 7.64 14.71
CA ASN A 263 -16.35 8.29 15.89
C ASN A 263 -16.43 7.37 17.12
N ASN A 264 -15.85 7.82 18.24
CA ASN A 264 -15.84 7.06 19.51
C ASN A 264 -17.24 6.68 20.03
N ASN A 265 -18.29 7.36 19.56
CA ASN A 265 -19.68 7.08 19.90
C ASN A 265 -20.38 6.18 18.86
N CYS A 266 -19.62 5.51 17.99
CA CYS A 266 -20.11 4.64 16.91
C CYS A 266 -21.04 5.34 15.90
N LYS A 267 -20.98 6.67 15.80
CA LYS A 267 -21.69 7.44 14.77
C LYS A 267 -20.75 7.76 13.62
N ILE A 268 -21.30 7.95 12.41
CA ILE A 268 -20.52 8.32 11.23
C ILE A 268 -19.72 9.60 11.50
N ASP A 269 -18.40 9.52 11.32
CA ASP A 269 -17.51 10.68 11.38
C ASP A 269 -17.45 11.35 10.00
N ARG A 270 -18.25 12.41 9.84
CA ARG A 270 -18.32 13.18 8.59
C ARG A 270 -17.00 13.87 8.24
N ARG A 271 -16.21 14.30 9.23
CA ARG A 271 -14.92 14.96 8.96
C ARG A 271 -13.89 13.98 8.44
N ALA A 272 -13.88 12.76 9.00
CA ALA A 272 -13.05 11.68 8.47
C ALA A 272 -13.48 11.31 7.04
N LEU A 273 -14.79 11.22 6.79
CA LEU A 273 -15.35 10.94 5.46
C LEU A 273 -14.98 12.01 4.42
N GLU A 274 -15.03 13.28 4.77
CA GLU A 274 -14.62 14.40 3.90
C GLU A 274 -13.14 14.34 3.56
N LYS A 275 -12.27 14.01 4.53
CA LYS A 275 -10.83 13.85 4.28
C LYS A 275 -10.56 12.68 3.32
N ASP A 276 -11.19 11.53 3.54
CA ASP A 276 -11.00 10.35 2.68
C ASP A 276 -11.46 10.60 1.24
N THR A 277 -12.55 11.35 1.05
CA THR A 277 -13.10 11.66 -0.28
C THR A 277 -12.32 12.73 -1.04
N GLN A 278 -11.82 13.77 -0.37
CA GLN A 278 -10.93 14.78 -0.99
C GLN A 278 -9.57 14.22 -1.41
N ARG A 279 -9.11 13.14 -0.76
CA ARG A 279 -7.85 12.47 -1.11
C ARG A 279 -7.97 11.67 -2.41
N LYS A 280 -9.07 10.93 -2.59
CA LYS A 280 -9.31 10.12 -3.80
C LYS A 280 -9.59 10.96 -5.05
N SER A 281 -10.18 12.16 -4.92
CA SER A 281 -10.48 13.02 -6.07
C SER A 281 -9.23 13.67 -6.71
N ARG A 282 -8.16 13.87 -5.94
CA ARG A 282 -6.88 14.39 -6.45
C ARG A 282 -6.15 13.39 -7.36
N GLN A 283 -6.31 12.08 -7.12
CA GLN A 283 -5.76 11.02 -7.99
C GLN A 283 -6.40 11.01 -9.39
N SER A 284 -7.71 11.24 -9.48
CA SER A 284 -8.42 11.27 -10.78
C SER A 284 -8.17 12.54 -11.60
N ALA A 285 -7.83 13.66 -10.96
CA ALA A 285 -7.60 14.93 -11.65
C ALA A 285 -6.27 14.97 -12.41
N SER A 286 -5.23 14.26 -11.95
CA SER A 286 -3.92 14.23 -12.61
C SER A 286 -3.87 13.44 -13.93
N ILE A 287 -4.95 12.76 -14.33
CA ILE A 287 -5.00 11.94 -15.56
C ILE A 287 -5.59 12.72 -16.76
N SER A 288 -6.18 13.90 -16.54
CA SER A 288 -6.82 14.72 -17.59
C SER A 288 -6.01 15.92 -18.10
N GLU A 289 -4.72 16.03 -17.75
CA GLU A 289 -3.83 17.04 -18.35
C GLU A 289 -3.30 16.56 -19.70
N GLY A 290 -4.08 16.74 -20.77
CA GLY A 290 -3.58 16.35 -22.09
C GLY A 290 -4.55 16.51 -23.25
N LYS A 291 -5.00 17.73 -23.54
CA LYS A 291 -5.39 18.14 -24.91
C LYS A 291 -5.48 19.67 -24.99
N THR A 292 -4.69 20.26 -25.89
CA THR A 292 -4.77 21.68 -26.25
C THR A 292 -6.20 22.04 -26.66
N LEU A 293 -6.81 22.99 -25.96
CA LEU A 293 -8.13 23.51 -26.28
C LEU A 293 -8.05 24.45 -27.50
N SER A 294 -9.10 24.46 -28.31
CA SER A 294 -9.26 25.43 -29.40
C SER A 294 -9.59 26.83 -28.87
N GLU A 295 -9.32 27.91 -29.62
CA GLU A 295 -9.65 29.29 -29.20
C GLU A 295 -11.10 29.48 -28.72
N PRO A 296 -12.13 28.85 -29.33
CA PRO A 296 -13.51 28.93 -28.84
C PRO A 296 -13.71 28.21 -27.50
N GLU A 297 -13.05 27.07 -27.29
CA GLU A 297 -13.12 26.31 -26.02
C GLU A 297 -12.45 27.07 -24.89
N GLU A 298 -11.30 27.71 -25.15
CA GLU A 298 -10.63 28.58 -24.20
C GLU A 298 -11.51 29.76 -23.77
N ARG A 299 -12.30 30.29 -24.71
CA ARG A 299 -13.21 31.40 -24.44
C ARG A 299 -14.40 30.98 -23.57
N VAL A 300 -14.97 29.79 -23.82
CA VAL A 300 -15.99 29.20 -22.93
C VAL A 300 -15.43 28.95 -21.53
N ARG A 301 -14.20 28.45 -21.47
CA ARG A 301 -13.47 28.18 -20.23
C ARG A 301 -13.31 29.43 -19.36
N GLN A 302 -12.91 30.55 -19.97
CA GLN A 302 -12.81 31.85 -19.30
C GLN A 302 -14.16 32.29 -18.72
N VAL A 303 -15.23 32.26 -19.52
CA VAL A 303 -16.57 32.65 -19.08
C VAL A 303 -17.08 31.79 -17.92
N TRP A 304 -16.77 30.49 -17.94
CA TRP A 304 -17.14 29.58 -16.85
C TRP A 304 -16.30 29.81 -15.61
N GLY A 305 -14.98 29.99 -15.74
CA GLY A 305 -14.09 30.32 -14.63
C GLY A 305 -14.51 31.60 -13.91
N ASP A 306 -14.85 32.65 -14.64
CA ASP A 306 -15.33 33.91 -14.09
C ASP A 306 -16.68 33.78 -13.37
N ALA A 307 -17.61 33.00 -13.92
CA ALA A 307 -18.93 32.81 -13.34
C ALA A 307 -18.90 31.93 -12.08
N LEU A 308 -17.99 30.96 -12.03
CA LEU A 308 -17.82 29.99 -10.95
C LEU A 308 -16.78 30.41 -9.91
N ARG A 309 -15.98 31.44 -10.19
CA ARG A 309 -14.83 31.90 -9.38
C ARG A 309 -13.79 30.80 -9.15
N ILE A 310 -13.52 30.02 -10.18
CA ILE A 310 -12.48 28.99 -10.20
C ILE A 310 -11.46 29.31 -11.29
N GLU A 311 -10.22 28.87 -11.12
CA GLU A 311 -9.17 29.06 -12.12
C GLU A 311 -9.60 28.39 -13.45
N PRO A 312 -9.65 29.11 -14.59
CA PRO A 312 -10.06 28.55 -15.87
C PRO A 312 -9.26 27.31 -16.27
N THR A 313 -7.99 27.23 -15.87
CA THR A 313 -7.10 26.08 -16.12
C THR A 313 -7.59 24.76 -15.51
N THR A 314 -8.50 24.81 -14.54
CA THR A 314 -9.09 23.63 -13.88
C THR A 314 -10.29 23.05 -14.62
N ILE A 315 -10.79 23.73 -15.66
CA ILE A 315 -11.96 23.32 -16.43
C ILE A 315 -11.51 22.60 -17.71
N GLY A 316 -11.89 21.33 -17.82
CA GLY A 316 -11.62 20.44 -18.93
C GLY A 316 -12.62 20.56 -20.09
N ARG A 317 -12.24 20.00 -21.24
CA ARG A 317 -13.03 20.02 -22.49
C ARG A 317 -14.40 19.32 -22.40
N ASN A 318 -14.48 18.29 -21.56
CA ASN A 318 -15.65 17.45 -21.39
C ASN A 318 -16.42 17.78 -20.11
N ASP A 319 -16.05 18.87 -19.43
CA ASP A 319 -16.70 19.28 -18.20
C ASP A 319 -18.08 19.85 -18.51
N ARG A 320 -19.05 19.51 -17.66
CA ARG A 320 -20.39 20.09 -17.68
C ARG A 320 -20.50 21.13 -16.60
N PHE A 321 -21.22 22.22 -16.90
CA PHE A 321 -21.29 23.40 -16.05
C PHE A 321 -21.72 23.08 -14.61
N PHE A 322 -22.70 22.20 -14.43
CA PHE A 322 -23.23 21.83 -13.12
C PHE A 322 -22.33 20.84 -12.36
N ASP A 323 -21.48 20.08 -13.06
CA ASP A 323 -20.59 19.10 -12.44
C ASP A 323 -19.40 19.80 -11.74
N ILE A 324 -18.93 20.93 -12.29
CA ILE A 324 -17.80 21.72 -11.77
C ILE A 324 -18.18 22.81 -10.74
N GLY A 325 -19.40 22.78 -10.20
CA GLY A 325 -19.82 23.76 -9.19
C GLY A 325 -20.90 24.75 -9.63
N GLY A 326 -21.39 24.64 -10.87
CA GLY A 326 -22.51 25.46 -11.35
C GLY A 326 -23.78 25.30 -10.54
N ASP A 327 -24.48 26.41 -10.38
CA ASP A 327 -25.81 26.53 -9.81
C ASP A 327 -26.68 27.43 -10.70
N SER A 328 -27.96 27.57 -10.38
CA SER A 328 -28.88 28.36 -11.20
C SER A 328 -28.49 29.84 -11.29
N ILE A 329 -27.77 30.38 -10.30
CA ILE A 329 -27.37 31.81 -10.25
C ILE A 329 -26.16 32.04 -11.15
N SER A 330 -25.14 31.20 -11.04
CA SER A 330 -23.95 31.21 -11.90
C SER A 330 -24.32 30.86 -13.34
N ALA A 331 -25.28 29.97 -13.59
CA ALA A 331 -25.79 29.69 -14.93
C ALA A 331 -26.41 30.92 -15.60
N MET A 332 -27.16 31.74 -14.85
CA MET A 332 -27.70 33.00 -15.39
C MET A 332 -26.59 33.99 -15.74
N LYS A 333 -25.52 34.05 -14.94
CA LYS A 333 -24.33 34.88 -15.25
C LYS A 333 -23.63 34.42 -16.51
N VAL A 334 -23.42 33.10 -16.67
CA VAL A 334 -22.85 32.54 -17.90
C VAL A 334 -23.69 32.88 -19.11
N VAL A 335 -25.02 32.74 -19.03
CA VAL A 335 -25.91 33.12 -20.15
C VAL A 335 -25.80 34.61 -20.48
N GLN A 336 -25.69 35.48 -19.47
CA GLN A 336 -25.55 36.91 -19.67
C GLN A 336 -24.22 37.29 -20.32
N GLU A 337 -23.12 36.70 -19.86
CA GLU A 337 -21.79 36.94 -20.43
C GLU A 337 -21.67 36.34 -21.83
N ALA A 338 -22.16 35.11 -22.04
CA ALA A 338 -22.21 34.44 -23.34
C ALA A 338 -22.91 35.31 -24.40
N ARG A 339 -24.03 35.96 -24.05
CA ARG A 339 -24.74 36.87 -24.96
C ARG A 339 -23.88 38.03 -25.46
N LYS A 340 -22.94 38.54 -24.65
CA LYS A 340 -22.01 39.60 -25.08
C LYS A 340 -21.06 39.13 -26.18
N TYR A 341 -20.83 37.82 -26.26
CA TYR A 341 -20.03 37.16 -27.30
C TYR A 341 -20.88 36.63 -28.46
N GLY A 342 -22.14 37.05 -28.59
CA GLY A 342 -23.03 36.62 -29.66
C GLY A 342 -23.58 35.19 -29.50
N LEU A 343 -23.39 34.56 -28.34
CA LEU A 343 -23.91 33.23 -28.03
C LEU A 343 -25.35 33.31 -27.52
N ALA A 344 -26.31 32.83 -28.30
CA ALA A 344 -27.69 32.67 -27.87
C ALA A 344 -27.88 31.31 -27.16
N ILE A 345 -27.44 31.23 -25.90
CA ILE A 345 -27.55 30.03 -25.06
C ILE A 345 -28.59 30.26 -23.96
N THR A 346 -29.40 29.26 -23.65
CA THR A 346 -30.34 29.28 -22.53
C THR A 346 -29.80 28.53 -21.31
N VAL A 347 -30.35 28.78 -20.12
CA VAL A 347 -30.00 27.99 -18.92
C VAL A 347 -30.31 26.50 -19.12
N ARG A 348 -31.32 26.18 -19.94
CA ARG A 348 -31.65 24.79 -20.29
C ARG A 348 -30.54 24.14 -21.12
N ASP A 349 -29.91 24.87 -22.02
CA ASP A 349 -28.78 24.36 -22.81
C ASP A 349 -27.58 24.03 -21.90
N LEU A 350 -27.29 24.88 -20.91
CA LEU A 350 -26.24 24.66 -19.91
C LEU A 350 -26.41 23.39 -19.07
N CYS A 351 -27.63 22.84 -18.98
CA CYS A 351 -27.88 21.60 -18.24
C CYS A 351 -27.31 20.35 -18.93
N PHE A 352 -27.05 20.43 -20.23
CA PHE A 352 -26.71 19.26 -21.04
C PHE A 352 -25.42 19.40 -21.85
N LEU A 353 -24.90 20.62 -22.02
CA LEU A 353 -23.73 20.88 -22.86
C LEU A 353 -22.41 20.77 -22.11
N GLU A 354 -21.44 20.13 -22.76
CA GLU A 354 -20.02 20.16 -22.39
C GLU A 354 -19.31 21.38 -22.99
N VAL A 355 -18.13 21.74 -22.46
CA VAL A 355 -17.35 22.90 -22.92
C VAL A 355 -17.13 22.89 -24.44
N HIS A 356 -16.79 21.75 -25.03
CA HIS A 356 -16.59 21.63 -26.49
C HIS A 356 -17.86 21.81 -27.31
N GLU A 357 -19.00 21.33 -26.82
CA GLU A 357 -20.29 21.46 -27.51
C GLU A 357 -20.79 22.90 -27.45
N MET A 358 -20.53 23.59 -26.34
CA MET A 358 -20.80 25.02 -26.19
C MET A 358 -19.88 25.85 -27.10
N ALA A 359 -18.60 25.47 -27.21
CA ALA A 359 -17.64 26.12 -28.07
C ALA A 359 -17.99 25.97 -29.57
N GLY A 360 -18.51 24.82 -29.98
CA GLY A 360 -18.99 24.58 -31.35
C GLY A 360 -20.19 25.43 -31.77
N ARG A 361 -20.87 26.09 -30.83
CA ARG A 361 -21.98 27.02 -31.08
C ARG A 361 -21.52 28.49 -31.22
N ILE A 362 -20.23 28.78 -31.06
CA ILE A 362 -19.65 30.12 -31.25
C ILE A 362 -19.54 30.41 -32.76
N PRO A 363 -20.22 31.44 -33.29
CA PRO A 363 -19.99 31.85 -34.67
C PRO A 363 -18.54 32.36 -34.85
N PRO A 364 -17.86 32.08 -35.96
CA PRO A 364 -16.52 32.60 -36.21
C PRO A 364 -16.54 34.13 -36.20
N PRO A 365 -15.44 34.80 -35.78
CA PRO A 365 -15.40 36.25 -35.75
C PRO A 365 -15.70 36.80 -37.15
N LEU A 366 -16.62 37.77 -37.23
CA LEU A 366 -16.84 38.56 -38.44
C LEU A 366 -15.54 39.35 -38.69
N THR A 367 -14.76 38.93 -39.69
CA THR A 367 -13.58 39.65 -40.20
C THR A 367 -13.92 41.02 -40.75
#